data_AF-A0A7C6SIJ7-F1
#
_entry.id   AF-A0A7C6SIJ7-F1
#
_cell.length_a   1.000
_cell.length_b   1.000
_cell.length_c   1.000
_cell.angle_alpha   90.00
_cell.angle_beta   90.00
_cell.angle_gamma   90.00
#
_symmetry.space_group_name_H-M   'P 1'
#
loop_
_entity.id
_entity.type
_entity.pdbx_description
1 polymer ?
#
loop_
_entity_poly.entity_id
_entity_poly.type
_entity_poly.pdbx_seq_one_letter_code
_entity_poly.pdbx_strand_id
1 'polypeptide(L)'
;MKKLIILVLTAVLIASPSTLAFAKNKNSKKNDHKKYEWTNDFKWYEDDDYDDDDDDDDDKKEFKLNGSPVFKYGKYQLPLAPIVKAMNAKVEYDKDTAVLAITKDDTVVAIDFKNNVVYVNGVKDTKSSIFSTKKNNGKTVLIKYIAKLLNYGLDFDDDEIIVEIPNYKYLSDIKIIPIGTTGTDVIKNTLNSSSIALEASAKIKAGHPLGTRAELYVGSKLVATDKVISPNDTKATFTTSDGTPTNRELMAIVPQGGEVTVKLYNEKNVLLSSKTMKEKLVVDYVSPTLTSMISVNYIPVADQMNITVRNAGAVGDIVNLDMISVFDTNLRKIHTLNSSSDKGSVGIVNSSTSIVINLGEKDQKALAEFGKANMYAMIWDGSLISDIAGNQSPRMPLMLLPVNIIK
;
A
#
# COMPACT_ATOMS: atom_id res chain seq x y z
N MET A 1 37.74 -15.48 36.62
CA MET A 1 36.76 -16.53 36.25
C MET A 1 35.69 -15.92 35.34
N LYS A 2 35.25 -16.66 34.31
CA LYS A 2 34.35 -16.28 33.19
C LYS A 2 35.04 -15.74 31.93
N LYS A 3 35.57 -16.64 31.09
CA LYS A 3 35.50 -16.59 29.61
C LYS A 3 35.73 -18.01 29.07
N LEU A 4 34.67 -18.74 28.82
CA LEU A 4 34.64 -19.92 27.94
C LEU A 4 33.16 -20.16 27.62
N ILE A 5 32.79 -20.10 26.33
CA ILE A 5 31.54 -20.54 25.64
C ILE A 5 31.37 -19.63 24.41
N ILE A 6 32.24 -19.80 23.40
CA ILE A 6 32.06 -19.33 22.00
C ILE A 6 32.81 -20.33 21.09
N LEU A 7 32.47 -21.62 21.16
CA LEU A 7 33.20 -22.63 20.36
C LEU A 7 32.32 -23.70 19.70
N VAL A 8 30.99 -23.62 19.83
CA VAL A 8 30.09 -24.64 19.24
C VAL A 8 29.59 -24.23 17.85
N LEU A 9 29.70 -22.96 17.45
CA LEU A 9 29.07 -22.49 16.20
C LEU A 9 29.95 -22.60 14.93
N THR A 10 31.25 -22.87 15.06
CA THR A 10 32.19 -22.81 13.91
C THR A 10 32.53 -24.16 13.28
N ALA A 11 32.12 -25.30 13.85
CA ALA A 11 32.62 -26.61 13.43
C ALA A 11 31.77 -27.34 12.37
N VAL A 12 30.59 -26.85 11.99
CA VAL A 12 29.67 -27.60 11.10
C VAL A 12 29.92 -27.37 9.61
N LEU A 13 30.83 -26.48 9.19
CA LEU A 13 30.92 -26.07 7.78
C LEU A 13 32.09 -26.60 6.93
N ILE A 14 32.88 -27.60 7.36
CA ILE A 14 33.97 -28.11 6.51
C ILE A 14 34.12 -29.63 6.58
N ALA A 15 33.54 -30.36 5.62
CA ALA A 15 34.06 -31.65 5.15
C ALA A 15 33.53 -31.98 3.73
N SER A 16 34.42 -31.93 2.76
CA SER A 16 34.24 -32.36 1.35
C SER A 16 34.30 -33.89 1.17
N PRO A 17 33.78 -34.46 0.06
CA PRO A 17 33.58 -35.90 -0.07
C PRO A 17 34.85 -36.62 -0.54
N SER A 18 35.12 -37.79 0.03
CA SER A 18 36.04 -38.78 -0.55
C SER A 18 35.23 -39.99 -1.01
N THR A 19 35.32 -40.28 -2.31
CA THR A 19 34.85 -41.53 -2.91
C THR A 19 35.89 -42.63 -2.70
N LEU A 20 35.49 -43.87 -2.40
CA LEU A 20 36.07 -45.11 -2.95
C LEU A 20 35.32 -46.40 -2.52
N ALA A 21 34.89 -47.13 -3.56
CA ALA A 21 34.84 -48.58 -3.78
C ALA A 21 34.25 -49.57 -2.74
N PHE A 22 33.21 -50.29 -3.17
CA PHE A 22 32.67 -51.48 -2.51
C PHE A 22 33.39 -52.76 -2.96
N ALA A 23 33.93 -53.52 -2.00
CA ALA A 23 34.19 -54.95 -2.14
C ALA A 23 33.00 -55.75 -1.56
N LYS A 24 32.54 -56.75 -2.29
CA LYS A 24 31.43 -57.65 -1.97
C LYS A 24 31.93 -58.79 -1.06
N ASN A 25 31.25 -59.09 0.07
CA ASN A 25 30.66 -60.42 0.39
C ASN A 25 30.18 -60.59 1.87
N LYS A 26 29.05 -61.31 1.98
CA LYS A 26 28.54 -62.26 3.01
C LYS A 26 28.28 -61.83 4.46
N ASN A 27 26.97 -61.77 4.74
CA ASN A 27 26.23 -62.23 5.92
C ASN A 27 26.92 -62.20 7.31
N SER A 28 26.42 -61.33 8.19
CA SER A 28 25.94 -61.77 9.51
C SER A 28 24.91 -60.78 10.08
N LYS A 29 23.89 -61.29 10.76
CA LYS A 29 22.80 -60.52 11.40
C LYS A 29 23.33 -59.69 12.57
N LYS A 30 23.10 -58.38 12.57
CA LYS A 30 22.94 -57.52 13.76
C LYS A 30 22.20 -56.22 13.36
N ASN A 31 21.47 -55.64 14.31
CA ASN A 31 20.67 -54.44 14.16
C ASN A 31 21.53 -53.24 13.69
N ASP A 32 21.56 -53.01 12.38
CA ASP A 32 22.15 -51.82 11.80
C ASP A 32 21.05 -50.80 11.49
N HIS A 33 21.12 -49.65 12.16
CA HIS A 33 20.41 -48.45 11.73
C HIS A 33 20.95 -48.06 10.35
N LYS A 34 20.19 -48.39 9.30
CA LYS A 34 20.56 -48.06 7.91
C LYS A 34 20.89 -46.57 7.79
N LYS A 35 22.11 -46.33 7.30
CA LYS A 35 22.64 -45.03 6.91
C LYS A 35 21.84 -44.53 5.69
N TYR A 36 20.95 -43.57 5.89
CA TYR A 36 20.35 -42.84 4.76
C TYR A 36 21.37 -41.79 4.30
N GLU A 37 22.08 -42.07 3.21
CA GLU A 37 22.78 -41.05 2.45
C GLU A 37 21.73 -40.24 1.69
N TRP A 38 21.56 -38.98 2.09
CA TRP A 38 20.69 -38.02 1.40
C TRP A 38 21.35 -37.63 0.07
N THR A 39 21.06 -38.41 -0.97
CA THR A 39 21.30 -38.03 -2.37
C THR A 39 19.95 -37.77 -3.03
N ASN A 40 19.95 -36.81 -3.96
CA ASN A 40 18.84 -36.04 -4.55
C ASN A 40 17.68 -36.79 -5.24
N ASP A 41 17.41 -38.06 -4.96
CA ASP A 41 16.44 -38.86 -5.72
C ASP A 41 15.13 -39.17 -4.97
N PHE A 42 14.52 -38.17 -4.36
CA PHE A 42 13.10 -38.30 -3.99
C PHE A 42 12.22 -37.72 -5.11
N LYS A 43 11.70 -38.60 -5.96
CA LYS A 43 10.53 -38.27 -6.80
C LYS A 43 9.31 -38.16 -5.89
N TRP A 44 8.72 -36.98 -5.85
CA TRP A 44 7.46 -36.70 -5.18
C TRP A 44 6.34 -36.75 -6.20
N TYR A 45 5.21 -37.38 -5.86
CA TYR A 45 3.98 -37.23 -6.63
C TYR A 45 3.40 -35.87 -6.29
N GLU A 46 3.36 -35.00 -7.29
CA GLU A 46 2.53 -33.80 -7.35
C GLU A 46 1.18 -34.28 -7.86
N ASP A 47 0.20 -34.44 -6.95
CA ASP A 47 -1.19 -34.58 -7.35
C ASP A 47 -1.74 -33.15 -7.45
N ASP A 48 -1.63 -32.62 -8.66
CA ASP A 48 -2.17 -31.33 -9.07
C ASP A 48 -3.54 -31.60 -9.71
N ASP A 49 -4.62 -31.69 -8.93
CA ASP A 49 -5.97 -31.81 -9.49
C ASP A 49 -6.95 -30.90 -8.74
N TYR A 50 -7.25 -29.75 -9.39
CA TYR A 50 -8.53 -29.01 -9.55
C TYR A 50 -9.34 -28.62 -8.27
N ASP A 51 -9.96 -27.44 -8.12
CA ASP A 51 -10.82 -26.65 -9.03
C ASP A 51 -10.98 -25.19 -8.56
N ASP A 52 -11.46 -24.35 -9.49
CA ASP A 52 -11.84 -22.92 -9.40
C ASP A 52 -12.83 -22.55 -8.27
N ASP A 53 -12.82 -21.24 -7.96
CA ASP A 53 -13.81 -20.43 -7.23
C ASP A 53 -13.71 -20.34 -5.69
N ASP A 54 -12.70 -19.60 -5.18
CA ASP A 54 -12.88 -18.60 -4.11
C ASP A 54 -11.56 -17.81 -3.88
N ASP A 55 -11.60 -16.49 -4.06
CA ASP A 55 -10.48 -15.53 -3.94
C ASP A 55 -9.91 -15.36 -2.49
N ASP A 56 -9.98 -16.38 -1.62
CA ASP A 56 -9.55 -16.29 -0.21
C ASP A 56 -8.65 -17.47 0.30
N ASP A 57 -8.28 -18.47 -0.51
CA ASP A 57 -7.53 -19.66 -0.05
C ASP A 57 -6.02 -19.70 -0.43
N ASP A 58 -5.43 -18.61 -0.93
CA ASP A 58 -3.98 -18.54 -1.22
C ASP A 58 -3.07 -18.64 0.03
N ASP A 59 -3.64 -18.51 1.23
CA ASP A 59 -2.91 -18.44 2.49
C ASP A 59 -2.78 -19.81 3.21
N LYS A 60 -3.20 -20.93 2.63
CA LYS A 60 -3.13 -22.26 3.27
C LYS A 60 -2.42 -23.30 2.40
N LYS A 61 -1.69 -24.22 3.05
CA LYS A 61 -1.08 -25.39 2.40
C LYS A 61 -1.31 -26.65 3.20
N GLU A 62 -1.82 -27.69 2.54
CA GLU A 62 -2.20 -28.94 3.17
C GLU A 62 -1.14 -30.03 2.98
N PHE A 63 -0.91 -30.84 4.01
CA PHE A 63 0.09 -31.90 4.01
C PHE A 63 -0.43 -33.16 4.67
N LYS A 64 -0.64 -34.21 3.86
CA LYS A 64 -0.96 -35.56 4.37
C LYS A 64 0.18 -36.11 5.22
N LEU A 65 -0.14 -36.59 6.41
CA LEU A 65 0.79 -37.22 7.36
C LEU A 65 1.18 -38.64 6.92
N ASN A 66 0.32 -39.31 6.18
CA ASN A 66 0.55 -40.65 5.67
C ASN A 66 1.56 -40.61 4.50
N GLY A 67 2.65 -41.38 4.61
CA GLY A 67 3.71 -41.45 3.58
C GLY A 67 4.71 -40.27 3.59
N SER A 68 4.44 -39.19 4.32
CA SER A 68 5.33 -38.03 4.42
C SER A 68 6.64 -38.33 5.18
N PRO A 69 7.77 -37.72 4.79
CA PRO A 69 9.03 -37.81 5.53
C PRO A 69 8.89 -37.25 6.94
N VAL A 70 9.30 -38.06 7.93
CA VAL A 70 9.26 -37.70 9.35
C VAL A 70 10.66 -37.87 9.95
N PHE A 71 11.19 -36.81 10.53
CA PHE A 71 12.36 -36.89 11.40
C PHE A 71 11.99 -37.61 12.70
N LYS A 72 12.86 -38.51 13.18
CA LYS A 72 12.64 -39.28 14.41
C LYS A 72 13.87 -39.28 15.30
N TYR A 73 13.69 -38.97 16.58
CA TYR A 73 14.69 -39.13 17.62
C TYR A 73 14.03 -39.58 18.92
N GLY A 74 14.25 -40.83 19.33
CA GLY A 74 13.55 -41.43 20.48
C GLY A 74 12.02 -41.32 20.33
N LYS A 75 11.38 -40.62 21.26
CA LYS A 75 9.92 -40.36 21.25
C LYS A 75 9.49 -39.16 20.39
N TYR A 76 10.43 -38.39 19.85
CA TYR A 76 10.15 -37.16 19.13
C TYR A 76 10.00 -37.42 17.63
N GLN A 77 8.97 -36.82 17.03
CA GLN A 77 8.68 -36.94 15.61
C GLN A 77 8.37 -35.56 15.02
N LEU A 78 8.91 -35.26 13.83
CA LEU A 78 8.67 -34.00 13.14
C LEU A 78 8.34 -34.28 11.66
N PRO A 79 7.11 -34.03 11.20
CA PRO A 79 6.79 -34.00 9.77
C PRO A 79 7.62 -32.92 9.08
N LEU A 80 8.42 -33.31 8.08
CA LEU A 80 9.34 -32.39 7.41
C LEU A 80 8.70 -31.61 6.27
N ALA A 81 7.67 -32.19 5.62
CA ALA A 81 7.03 -31.57 4.46
C ALA A 81 6.45 -30.17 4.77
N PRO A 82 5.72 -29.93 5.88
CA PRO A 82 5.21 -28.59 6.18
C PRO A 82 6.34 -27.59 6.46
N ILE A 83 7.44 -28.03 7.06
CA ILE A 83 8.61 -27.18 7.36
C ILE A 83 9.35 -26.76 6.07
N VAL A 84 9.59 -27.72 5.17
CA VAL A 84 10.41 -27.49 3.98
C VAL A 84 9.59 -26.89 2.84
N LYS A 85 8.36 -27.37 2.60
CA LYS A 85 7.54 -26.94 1.45
C LYS A 85 6.63 -25.74 1.75
N ALA A 86 6.02 -25.69 2.94
CA ALA A 86 5.12 -24.60 3.31
C ALA A 86 5.89 -23.43 3.92
N MET A 87 6.66 -23.72 4.98
CA MET A 87 7.42 -22.68 5.69
C MET A 87 8.71 -22.29 4.96
N ASN A 88 9.10 -23.03 3.92
CA ASN A 88 10.31 -22.79 3.12
C ASN A 88 11.55 -22.61 4.01
N ALA A 89 11.71 -23.52 4.98
CA ALA A 89 12.80 -23.55 5.95
C ALA A 89 13.77 -24.70 5.65
N LYS A 90 15.06 -24.43 5.83
CA LYS A 90 16.12 -25.44 5.75
C LYS A 90 16.14 -26.27 7.04
N VAL A 91 16.32 -27.58 6.93
CA VAL A 91 16.41 -28.49 8.07
C VAL A 91 17.71 -29.28 8.00
N GLU A 92 18.50 -29.24 9.07
CA GLU A 92 19.79 -29.94 9.21
C GLU A 92 19.82 -30.70 10.53
N TYR A 93 20.40 -31.90 10.54
CA TYR A 93 20.51 -32.72 11.75
C TYR A 93 21.93 -33.25 11.92
N ASP A 94 22.55 -32.92 13.05
CA ASP A 94 23.82 -33.47 13.49
C ASP A 94 23.56 -34.68 14.41
N LYS A 95 24.00 -35.85 13.95
CA LYS A 95 23.83 -37.13 14.66
C LYS A 95 24.75 -37.26 15.87
N ASP A 96 25.93 -36.65 15.84
CA ASP A 96 26.94 -36.80 16.89
C ASP A 96 26.57 -35.98 18.11
N THR A 97 26.03 -34.77 17.88
CA THR A 97 25.55 -33.87 18.93
C THR A 97 24.05 -34.04 19.23
N ALA A 98 23.31 -34.75 18.37
CA ALA A 98 21.85 -34.90 18.41
C ALA A 98 21.10 -33.55 18.37
N VAL A 99 21.57 -32.64 17.51
CA VAL A 99 21.01 -31.30 17.33
C VAL A 99 20.30 -31.19 15.98
N LEU A 100 19.03 -30.79 16.01
CA LEU A 100 18.25 -30.44 14.81
C LEU A 100 18.20 -28.92 14.66
N ALA A 101 18.75 -28.41 13.57
CA ALA A 101 18.68 -27.00 13.19
C ALA A 101 17.61 -26.79 12.12
N ILE A 102 16.68 -25.87 12.37
CA ILE A 102 15.74 -25.35 11.39
C ILE A 102 16.09 -23.89 11.14
N THR A 103 16.37 -23.55 9.89
CA THR A 103 16.74 -22.19 9.48
C THR A 103 15.72 -21.65 8.50
N LYS A 104 15.05 -20.57 8.89
CA LYS A 104 14.19 -19.78 8.03
C LYS A 104 14.64 -18.34 8.08
N ASP A 105 15.08 -17.85 6.95
CA ASP A 105 15.67 -16.52 6.83
C ASP A 105 16.79 -16.30 7.84
N ASP A 106 16.61 -15.39 8.80
CA ASP A 106 17.61 -15.08 9.82
C ASP A 106 17.29 -15.77 11.16
N THR A 107 16.22 -16.57 11.19
CA THR A 107 15.82 -17.34 12.37
C THR A 107 16.42 -18.74 12.29
N VAL A 108 17.21 -19.09 13.30
CA VAL A 108 17.78 -20.41 13.52
C VAL A 108 17.21 -21.00 14.80
N VAL A 109 16.44 -22.07 14.68
CA VAL A 109 15.93 -22.86 15.79
C VAL A 109 16.78 -24.12 15.91
N ALA A 110 17.56 -24.25 16.97
CA ALA A 110 18.37 -25.43 17.25
C ALA A 110 17.81 -26.21 18.45
N ILE A 111 17.38 -27.44 18.20
CA ILE A 111 16.79 -28.34 19.20
C ILE A 111 17.82 -29.40 19.56
N ASP A 112 18.36 -29.31 20.77
CA ASP A 112 19.30 -30.29 21.34
C ASP A 112 18.51 -31.35 22.11
N PHE A 113 18.38 -32.53 21.49
CA PHE A 113 17.62 -33.63 22.08
C PHE A 113 18.38 -34.39 23.17
N LYS A 114 19.71 -34.23 23.26
CA LYS A 114 20.53 -34.89 24.28
C LYS A 114 20.47 -34.14 25.60
N ASN A 115 20.59 -32.82 25.53
CA ASN A 115 20.55 -31.94 26.69
C ASN A 115 19.14 -31.43 27.01
N ASN A 116 18.14 -31.73 26.18
CA ASN A 116 16.76 -31.26 26.30
C ASN A 116 16.67 -29.73 26.36
N VAL A 117 17.37 -29.04 25.45
CA VAL A 117 17.42 -27.57 25.37
C VAL A 117 17.10 -27.13 23.96
N VAL A 118 16.39 -26.00 23.83
CA VAL A 118 16.24 -25.30 22.56
C VAL A 118 17.00 -23.98 22.59
N TYR A 119 17.61 -23.63 21.45
CA TYR A 119 18.18 -22.33 21.19
C TYR A 119 17.46 -21.69 20.02
N VAL A 120 17.14 -20.40 20.13
CA VAL A 120 16.63 -19.56 19.04
C VAL A 120 17.66 -18.46 18.83
N ASN A 121 18.24 -18.40 17.63
CA ASN A 121 19.33 -17.47 17.29
C ASN A 121 20.49 -17.50 18.30
N GLY A 122 20.85 -18.71 18.76
CA GLY A 122 21.91 -18.93 19.74
C GLY A 122 21.53 -18.62 21.20
N VAL A 123 20.32 -18.09 21.46
CA VAL A 123 19.83 -17.81 22.82
C VAL A 123 18.99 -18.99 23.33
N LYS A 124 19.29 -19.47 24.53
CA LYS A 124 18.52 -20.55 25.17
C LYS A 124 17.07 -20.14 25.39
N ASP A 125 16.11 -20.91 24.84
CA ASP A 125 14.69 -20.72 25.11
C ASP A 125 14.30 -21.42 26.42
N THR A 126 14.04 -20.62 27.44
CA THR A 126 13.61 -21.08 28.77
C THR A 126 12.11 -21.32 28.87
N LYS A 127 11.33 -20.93 27.85
CA LYS A 127 9.87 -21.07 27.80
C LYS A 127 9.42 -22.33 27.05
N SER A 128 10.33 -22.99 26.35
CA SER A 128 10.05 -24.22 25.63
C SER A 128 9.59 -25.34 26.57
N SER A 129 8.43 -25.93 26.28
CA SER A 129 7.87 -27.07 27.01
C SER A 129 7.94 -28.38 26.22
N ILE A 130 8.63 -28.41 25.07
CA ILE A 130 8.65 -29.55 24.14
C ILE A 130 9.26 -30.83 24.76
N PHE A 131 10.09 -30.66 25.79
CA PHE A 131 10.74 -31.75 26.54
C PHE A 131 9.98 -32.17 27.81
N SER A 132 8.88 -31.52 28.17
CA SER A 132 8.11 -31.81 29.39
C SER A 132 7.39 -33.18 29.34
N THR A 133 7.10 -33.76 30.52
CA THR A 133 6.67 -35.16 30.69
C THR A 133 5.15 -35.40 30.62
N LYS A 134 4.31 -34.37 30.50
CA LYS A 134 2.85 -34.53 30.51
C LYS A 134 2.29 -34.61 29.08
N LYS A 135 1.90 -35.83 28.65
CA LYS A 135 1.12 -36.17 27.44
C LYS A 135 1.57 -35.47 26.15
N ASN A 136 2.72 -35.85 25.61
CA ASN A 136 3.16 -35.39 24.28
C ASN A 136 2.74 -36.40 23.21
N ASN A 137 1.75 -36.05 22.39
CA ASN A 137 1.62 -36.62 21.04
C ASN A 137 2.84 -36.15 20.24
N GLY A 138 3.91 -36.95 20.26
CA GLY A 138 5.25 -36.55 19.83
C GLY A 138 5.37 -36.05 18.38
N LYS A 139 4.35 -36.24 17.53
CA LYS A 139 4.26 -35.73 16.15
C LYS A 139 3.89 -34.26 16.03
N THR A 140 3.03 -33.74 16.92
CA THR A 140 2.43 -32.39 16.77
C THR A 140 3.11 -31.34 17.64
N VAL A 141 3.79 -31.75 18.72
CA VAL A 141 4.43 -30.82 19.66
C VAL A 141 5.58 -30.05 19.03
N LEU A 142 6.46 -30.73 18.29
CA LEU A 142 7.60 -30.09 17.65
C LEU A 142 7.18 -29.10 16.56
N ILE A 143 6.26 -29.52 15.69
CA ILE A 143 5.83 -28.67 14.57
C ILE A 143 5.03 -27.46 15.06
N LYS A 144 4.16 -27.61 16.07
CA LYS A 144 3.48 -26.46 16.73
C LYS A 144 4.46 -25.47 17.30
N TYR A 145 5.51 -25.96 17.95
CA TYR A 145 6.53 -25.11 18.54
C TYR A 145 7.34 -24.37 17.44
N ILE A 146 7.78 -25.07 16.40
CA ILE A 146 8.52 -24.49 15.28
C ILE A 146 7.64 -23.48 14.52
N ALA A 147 6.41 -23.84 14.15
CA ALA A 147 5.48 -22.95 13.48
C ALA A 147 5.23 -21.66 14.28
N LYS A 148 5.03 -21.78 15.60
CA LYS A 148 4.89 -20.63 16.48
C LYS A 148 6.12 -19.71 16.46
N LEU A 149 7.33 -20.28 16.49
CA LEU A 149 8.57 -19.48 16.41
C LEU A 149 8.73 -18.81 15.05
N LEU A 150 8.28 -19.45 13.98
CA LEU A 150 8.32 -18.94 12.60
C LEU A 150 7.08 -18.10 12.23
N ASN A 151 6.15 -17.92 13.18
CA ASN A 151 4.88 -17.21 13.02
C ASN A 151 3.93 -17.80 11.95
N TYR A 152 3.88 -19.11 11.82
CA TYR A 152 2.88 -19.81 10.99
C TYR A 152 1.72 -20.31 11.85
N GLY A 153 0.50 -20.23 11.31
CA GLY A 153 -0.66 -20.93 11.87
C GLY A 153 -0.62 -22.40 11.48
N LEU A 154 -1.19 -23.25 12.32
CA LEU A 154 -1.35 -24.67 12.03
C LEU A 154 -2.74 -25.11 12.44
N ASP A 155 -3.43 -25.75 11.50
CA ASP A 155 -4.58 -26.58 11.78
C ASP A 155 -4.23 -28.06 11.59
N PHE A 156 -4.90 -28.91 12.37
CA PHE A 156 -4.69 -30.35 12.35
C PHE A 156 -6.05 -31.01 12.10
N ASP A 157 -6.22 -31.55 10.91
CA ASP A 157 -7.30 -32.46 10.57
C ASP A 157 -6.76 -33.91 10.62
N ASP A 158 -7.62 -34.89 10.88
CA ASP A 158 -7.32 -36.28 11.27
C ASP A 158 -5.95 -36.84 10.81
N ASP A 159 -5.67 -36.82 9.50
CA ASP A 159 -4.42 -37.27 8.91
C ASP A 159 -3.66 -36.18 8.12
N GLU A 160 -3.95 -34.91 8.34
CA GLU A 160 -3.39 -33.78 7.61
C GLU A 160 -2.86 -32.67 8.54
N ILE A 161 -1.91 -31.90 8.02
CA ILE A 161 -1.47 -30.63 8.63
C ILE A 161 -1.75 -29.54 7.62
N ILE A 162 -2.60 -28.59 8.00
CA ILE A 162 -2.86 -27.38 7.23
C ILE A 162 -1.96 -26.30 7.81
N VAL A 163 -1.07 -25.77 6.98
CA VAL A 163 -0.21 -24.64 7.33
C VAL A 163 -0.88 -23.37 6.85
N GLU A 164 -1.30 -22.53 7.79
CA GLU A 164 -1.69 -21.16 7.48
C GLU A 164 -0.42 -20.35 7.30
N ILE A 165 -0.15 -19.99 6.05
CA ILE A 165 0.89 -19.06 5.69
C ILE A 165 0.51 -17.72 6.32
N PRO A 166 1.39 -17.14 7.15
CA PRO A 166 1.12 -15.84 7.72
C PRO A 166 0.93 -14.84 6.58
N ASN A 167 -0.32 -14.43 6.39
CA ASN A 167 -0.65 -13.22 5.67
C ASN A 167 -0.17 -12.07 6.57
N TYR A 168 1.11 -11.73 6.45
CA TYR A 168 1.67 -10.66 7.22
C TYR A 168 1.08 -9.34 6.69
N LYS A 169 -0.14 -8.99 7.13
CA LYS A 169 -0.72 -7.66 6.99
C LYS A 169 -0.01 -6.70 7.94
N TYR A 170 1.30 -6.52 7.71
CA TYR A 170 2.09 -5.48 8.35
C TYR A 170 1.55 -4.11 7.96
N LEU A 171 1.01 -3.95 6.74
CA LEU A 171 0.49 -2.69 6.23
C LEU A 171 -0.99 -2.47 6.53
N SER A 172 -1.31 -1.26 6.96
CA SER A 172 -2.67 -0.73 7.08
C SER A 172 -2.69 0.78 6.84
N ASP A 173 -3.88 1.36 6.74
CA ASP A 173 -4.10 2.81 6.76
C ASP A 173 -3.19 3.64 5.84
N ILE A 174 -3.23 3.36 4.54
CA ILE A 174 -2.53 4.17 3.53
C ILE A 174 -3.20 5.53 3.41
N LYS A 175 -2.40 6.59 3.50
CA LYS A 175 -2.83 7.98 3.30
C LYS A 175 -1.89 8.66 2.32
N ILE A 176 -2.45 9.47 1.44
CA ILE A 176 -1.70 10.36 0.56
C ILE A 176 -2.14 11.80 0.78
N ILE A 177 -1.19 12.72 0.64
CA ILE A 177 -1.35 14.14 0.82
C ILE A 177 -0.61 14.83 -0.33
N PRO A 178 -1.34 15.38 -1.32
CA PRO A 178 -0.77 16.30 -2.29
C PRO A 178 -0.21 17.54 -1.58
N ILE A 179 0.94 18.00 -2.02
CA ILE A 179 1.56 19.24 -1.55
C ILE A 179 1.53 20.22 -2.70
N GLY A 180 0.85 21.35 -2.51
CA GLY A 180 0.77 22.44 -3.47
C GLY A 180 1.84 23.50 -3.25
N THR A 181 1.91 24.46 -4.16
CA THR A 181 2.63 25.72 -3.93
C THR A 181 2.05 26.49 -2.73
N THR A 182 2.84 27.35 -2.09
CA THR A 182 2.38 28.15 -0.95
C THR A 182 1.08 28.90 -1.26
N GLY A 183 0.07 28.73 -0.40
CA GLY A 183 -1.21 29.43 -0.50
C GLY A 183 -2.23 28.83 -1.47
N THR A 184 -1.99 27.63 -2.02
CA THR A 184 -2.99 26.91 -2.81
C THR A 184 -3.66 25.83 -1.99
N ASP A 185 -4.99 25.79 -2.02
CA ASP A 185 -5.76 24.68 -1.49
C ASP A 185 -5.53 23.43 -2.35
N VAL A 186 -5.33 22.29 -1.68
CA VAL A 186 -5.15 21.00 -2.34
C VAL A 186 -6.39 20.14 -2.13
N ILE A 187 -6.85 19.51 -3.21
CA ILE A 187 -7.93 18.54 -3.13
C ILE A 187 -7.34 17.19 -2.70
N LYS A 188 -7.99 16.54 -1.72
CA LYS A 188 -7.56 15.24 -1.22
C LYS A 188 -7.41 14.24 -2.37
N ASN A 189 -6.32 13.46 -2.35
CA ASN A 189 -6.00 12.44 -3.35
C ASN A 189 -6.02 12.93 -4.81
N THR A 190 -5.81 14.23 -5.04
CA THR A 190 -5.81 14.78 -6.40
C THR A 190 -4.53 15.56 -6.61
N LEU A 191 -3.74 15.17 -7.61
CA LEU A 191 -2.62 15.97 -8.07
C LEU A 191 -3.09 16.86 -9.21
N ASN A 192 -2.79 18.13 -9.11
CA ASN A 192 -3.24 19.14 -10.05
C ASN A 192 -2.07 20.05 -10.48
N SER A 193 -2.31 21.06 -11.31
CA SER A 193 -1.28 21.95 -11.88
C SER A 193 -0.49 22.75 -10.84
N SER A 194 -1.02 22.91 -9.62
CA SER A 194 -0.31 23.56 -8.51
C SER A 194 0.39 22.57 -7.57
N SER A 195 0.17 21.27 -7.75
CA SER A 195 0.81 20.22 -6.95
C SER A 195 2.28 20.09 -7.31
N ILE A 196 3.16 20.16 -6.31
CA ILE A 196 4.62 20.10 -6.49
C ILE A 196 5.23 18.83 -5.87
N ALA A 197 4.59 18.24 -4.86
CA ALA A 197 5.02 16.96 -4.32
C ALA A 197 3.82 16.11 -3.88
N LEU A 198 4.08 14.83 -3.65
CA LEU A 198 3.17 13.88 -3.03
C LEU A 198 3.84 13.33 -1.78
N GLU A 199 3.19 13.50 -0.63
CA GLU A 199 3.53 12.79 0.58
C GLU A 199 2.59 11.60 0.75
N ALA A 200 3.13 10.48 1.20
CA ALA A 200 2.32 9.32 1.54
C ALA A 200 2.81 8.68 2.83
N SER A 201 1.92 7.93 3.45
CA SER A 201 2.31 7.05 4.54
C SER A 201 1.43 5.83 4.64
N ALA A 202 1.99 4.78 5.23
CA ALA A 202 1.26 3.58 5.60
C ALA A 202 1.59 3.23 7.05
N LYS A 203 0.58 2.78 7.79
CA LYS A 203 0.78 2.25 9.14
C LYS A 203 1.40 0.86 9.04
N ILE A 204 2.42 0.61 9.84
CA ILE A 204 3.14 -0.64 9.92
C ILE A 204 2.92 -1.28 11.29
N LYS A 205 2.60 -2.57 11.33
CA LYS A 205 2.62 -3.37 12.55
C LYS A 205 4.07 -3.73 12.88
N ALA A 206 4.52 -3.42 14.10
CA ALA A 206 5.86 -3.77 14.58
C ALA A 206 6.13 -5.29 14.54
N GLY A 207 7.41 -5.66 14.50
CA GLY A 207 7.86 -7.05 14.49
C GLY A 207 8.09 -7.64 13.08
N HIS A 208 8.30 -6.79 12.08
CA HIS A 208 8.83 -7.21 10.78
C HIS A 208 10.37 -7.42 10.85
N PRO A 209 10.97 -8.18 9.91
CA PRO A 209 12.41 -8.43 9.88
C PRO A 209 13.26 -7.15 9.78
N LEU A 210 14.52 -7.24 10.23
CA LEU A 210 15.52 -6.19 10.01
C LEU A 210 15.76 -5.97 8.52
N GLY A 211 16.13 -4.74 8.17
CA GLY A 211 16.35 -4.28 6.79
C GLY A 211 15.13 -4.37 5.88
N THR A 212 13.93 -4.30 6.48
CA THR A 212 12.69 -4.10 5.72
C THR A 212 12.72 -2.73 5.03
N ARG A 213 12.22 -2.69 3.80
CA ARG A 213 11.93 -1.45 3.06
C ARG A 213 10.48 -1.41 2.63
N ALA A 214 9.96 -0.22 2.37
CA ALA A 214 8.66 -0.04 1.73
C ALA A 214 8.80 0.62 0.36
N GLU A 215 7.93 0.25 -0.56
CA GLU A 215 7.83 0.82 -1.90
C GLU A 215 6.39 1.31 -2.12
N LEU A 216 6.26 2.55 -2.58
CA LEU A 216 4.99 3.19 -2.93
C LEU A 216 4.81 3.15 -4.44
N TYR A 217 3.66 2.65 -4.89
CA TYR A 217 3.27 2.58 -6.28
C TYR A 217 2.00 3.37 -6.54
N VAL A 218 1.93 3.98 -7.73
CA VAL A 218 0.69 4.49 -8.33
C VAL A 218 0.49 3.73 -9.64
N GLY A 219 -0.59 2.95 -9.72
CA GLY A 219 -0.73 1.92 -10.75
C GLY A 219 0.45 0.95 -10.71
N SER A 220 1.13 0.77 -11.83
CA SER A 220 2.33 -0.07 -11.94
C SER A 220 3.65 0.67 -11.67
N LYS A 221 3.62 2.00 -11.50
CA LYS A 221 4.82 2.82 -11.42
C LYS A 221 5.30 2.96 -9.98
N LEU A 222 6.58 2.66 -9.74
CA LEU A 222 7.24 2.96 -8.46
C LEU A 222 7.43 4.48 -8.34
N VAL A 223 6.87 5.06 -7.29
CA VAL A 223 6.84 6.51 -7.03
C VAL A 223 7.87 6.91 -5.99
N ALA A 224 7.98 6.15 -4.90
CA ALA A 224 8.90 6.44 -3.81
C ALA A 224 9.27 5.17 -3.04
N THR A 225 10.37 5.23 -2.29
CA THR A 225 10.86 4.12 -1.47
C THR A 225 11.25 4.63 -0.09
N ASP A 226 10.76 3.98 0.95
CA ASP A 226 11.25 4.12 2.32
C ASP A 226 12.29 3.02 2.57
N LYS A 227 13.58 3.39 2.55
CA LYS A 227 14.69 2.44 2.45
C LYS A 227 15.07 1.76 3.76
N VAL A 228 14.70 2.35 4.90
CA VAL A 228 15.15 1.87 6.21
C VAL A 228 13.97 1.87 7.16
N ILE A 229 13.37 0.70 7.35
CA ILE A 229 12.29 0.50 8.32
C ILE A 229 12.82 -0.42 9.42
N SER A 230 12.97 0.13 10.61
CA SER A 230 13.36 -0.58 11.83
C SER A 230 12.20 -1.45 12.31
N PRO A 231 12.42 -2.65 12.90
CA PRO A 231 11.37 -3.52 13.43
C PRO A 231 10.40 -2.88 14.44
N ASN A 232 10.79 -1.75 15.02
CA ASN A 232 9.99 -0.97 15.97
C ASN A 232 9.21 0.17 15.30
N ASP A 233 9.45 0.46 14.03
CA ASP A 233 8.75 1.49 13.31
C ASP A 233 7.29 1.09 13.13
N THR A 234 6.41 2.07 13.29
CA THR A 234 4.96 1.87 13.18
C THR A 234 4.37 2.55 11.94
N LYS A 235 5.24 3.10 11.09
CA LYS A 235 4.86 3.88 9.92
C LYS A 235 5.98 3.85 8.88
N ALA A 236 5.60 3.63 7.62
CA ALA A 236 6.43 4.01 6.47
C ALA A 236 6.01 5.37 5.97
N THR A 237 6.98 6.17 5.54
CA THR A 237 6.78 7.51 5.01
C THR A 237 7.43 7.65 3.65
N PHE A 238 6.74 8.34 2.76
CA PHE A 238 7.17 8.55 1.39
C PHE A 238 7.01 10.02 1.05
N THR A 239 7.97 10.54 0.30
CA THR A 239 7.84 11.85 -0.34
C THR A 239 8.44 11.78 -1.73
N THR A 240 7.84 12.50 -2.68
CA THR A 240 8.45 12.77 -3.98
C THR A 240 9.30 14.03 -3.98
N SER A 241 9.36 14.76 -2.87
CA SER A 241 10.13 15.99 -2.75
C SER A 241 11.63 15.69 -2.65
N ASP A 242 12.42 16.45 -3.40
CA ASP A 242 13.89 16.47 -3.34
C ASP A 242 14.42 17.67 -2.53
N GLY A 243 13.54 18.43 -1.89
CA GLY A 243 13.83 19.68 -1.19
C GLY A 243 13.56 20.94 -2.02
N THR A 244 13.51 20.84 -3.35
CA THR A 244 13.13 21.93 -4.26
C THR A 244 12.07 21.45 -5.28
N PRO A 245 10.96 20.86 -4.82
CA PRO A 245 10.05 20.14 -5.70
C PRO A 245 9.34 21.06 -6.70
N THR A 246 9.22 20.60 -7.94
CA THR A 246 8.43 21.27 -8.99
C THR A 246 7.31 20.38 -9.51
N ASN A 247 6.24 21.00 -10.02
CA ASN A 247 5.13 20.27 -10.66
C ASN A 247 5.60 19.38 -11.81
N ARG A 248 6.59 19.84 -12.60
CA ARG A 248 7.15 19.07 -13.71
C ARG A 248 7.85 17.78 -13.26
N GLU A 249 8.59 17.84 -12.15
CA GLU A 249 9.21 16.65 -11.56
C GLU A 249 8.14 15.70 -11.02
N LEU A 250 7.15 16.22 -10.31
CA LEU A 250 6.03 15.41 -9.83
C LEU A 250 5.30 14.72 -10.98
N MET A 251 4.99 15.43 -12.06
CA MET A 251 4.35 14.86 -13.27
C MET A 251 5.23 13.79 -13.93
N ALA A 252 6.56 13.97 -13.92
CA ALA A 252 7.47 12.95 -14.42
C ALA A 252 7.48 11.69 -13.54
N ILE A 253 7.25 11.81 -12.22
CA ILE A 253 7.14 10.69 -11.29
C ILE A 253 5.74 10.06 -11.35
N VAL A 254 4.68 10.85 -11.38
CA VAL A 254 3.27 10.44 -11.36
C VAL A 254 2.51 11.06 -12.54
N PRO A 255 2.72 10.57 -13.77
CA PRO A 255 2.11 11.17 -14.96
C PRO A 255 0.61 10.89 -15.06
N GLN A 256 0.14 9.83 -14.40
CA GLN A 256 -1.26 9.40 -14.39
C GLN A 256 -1.63 8.95 -12.98
N GLY A 257 -2.91 9.16 -12.63
CA GLY A 257 -3.48 8.67 -11.39
C GLY A 257 -3.72 7.17 -11.42
N GLY A 258 -4.33 6.64 -10.37
CA GLY A 258 -4.69 5.23 -10.28
C GLY A 258 -4.71 4.70 -8.87
N GLU A 259 -4.63 3.38 -8.76
CA GLU A 259 -4.57 2.68 -7.48
C GLU A 259 -3.23 2.97 -6.78
N VAL A 260 -3.30 3.28 -5.49
CA VAL A 260 -2.11 3.54 -4.68
C VAL A 260 -1.81 2.31 -3.84
N THR A 261 -0.65 1.69 -4.06
CA THR A 261 -0.26 0.45 -3.40
C THR A 261 1.04 0.65 -2.64
N VAL A 262 1.11 0.17 -1.41
CA VAL A 262 2.35 0.07 -0.65
C VAL A 262 2.74 -1.40 -0.53
N LYS A 263 4.01 -1.70 -0.78
CA LYS A 263 4.59 -3.04 -0.65
C LYS A 263 5.78 -3.01 0.30
N LEU A 264 5.85 -3.98 1.21
CA LEU A 264 7.00 -4.20 2.09
C LEU A 264 7.83 -5.36 1.60
N TYR A 265 9.15 -5.19 1.59
CA TYR A 265 10.11 -6.23 1.22
C TYR A 265 11.16 -6.37 2.30
N ASN A 266 11.66 -7.59 2.50
CA ASN A 266 12.84 -7.84 3.33
C ASN A 266 14.15 -7.55 2.55
N GLU A 267 15.29 -7.72 3.23
CA GLU A 267 16.64 -7.53 2.63
C GLU A 267 16.91 -8.44 1.42
N LYS A 268 16.21 -9.58 1.32
CA LYS A 268 16.33 -10.55 0.23
C LYS A 268 15.34 -10.28 -0.92
N ASN A 269 14.68 -9.12 -0.94
CA ASN A 269 13.65 -8.73 -1.91
C ASN A 269 12.41 -9.63 -1.93
N VAL A 270 12.14 -10.36 -0.85
CA VAL A 270 10.90 -11.13 -0.71
C VAL A 270 9.80 -10.21 -0.21
N LEU A 271 8.65 -10.24 -0.88
CA LEU A 271 7.46 -9.49 -0.49
C LEU A 271 6.94 -10.00 0.86
N LEU A 272 6.82 -9.10 1.83
CA LEU A 272 6.29 -9.38 3.17
C LEU A 272 4.83 -8.98 3.30
N SER A 273 4.44 -7.84 2.72
CA SER A 273 3.07 -7.33 2.80
C SER A 273 2.78 -6.43 1.61
N SER A 274 1.55 -6.46 1.12
CA SER A 274 1.05 -5.54 0.09
C SER A 274 -0.30 -5.01 0.54
N LYS A 275 -0.52 -3.71 0.37
CA LYS A 275 -1.82 -3.09 0.65
C LYS A 275 -2.12 -2.03 -0.40
N THR A 276 -3.35 -2.07 -0.90
CA THR A 276 -3.89 -1.05 -1.80
C THR A 276 -4.83 -0.12 -1.02
N MET A 277 -4.69 1.18 -1.26
CA MET A 277 -5.57 2.22 -0.75
C MET A 277 -6.97 2.06 -1.35
N LYS A 278 -8.02 2.30 -0.56
CA LYS A 278 -9.41 2.16 -1.01
C LYS A 278 -9.78 3.20 -2.07
N GLU A 279 -9.37 4.44 -1.86
CA GLU A 279 -9.57 5.54 -2.80
C GLU A 279 -8.46 5.53 -3.86
N LYS A 280 -8.76 6.01 -5.07
CA LYS A 280 -7.75 6.18 -6.13
C LYS A 280 -7.13 7.58 -6.05
N LEU A 281 -5.90 7.69 -6.51
CA LEU A 281 -5.28 8.98 -6.80
C LEU A 281 -5.81 9.48 -8.15
N VAL A 282 -6.30 10.71 -8.19
CA VAL A 282 -6.69 11.41 -9.41
C VAL A 282 -5.55 12.34 -9.81
N VAL A 283 -5.33 12.51 -11.10
CA VAL A 283 -4.32 13.41 -11.65
C VAL A 283 -4.96 14.23 -12.76
N ASP A 284 -4.84 15.56 -12.65
CA ASP A 284 -5.24 16.50 -13.69
C ASP A 284 -4.32 17.74 -13.67
N TYR A 285 -3.29 17.71 -14.51
CA TYR A 285 -2.33 18.81 -14.61
C TYR A 285 -2.75 19.92 -15.58
N VAL A 286 -3.95 19.86 -16.17
CA VAL A 286 -4.37 20.81 -17.20
C VAL A 286 -5.25 21.89 -16.58
N SER A 287 -4.74 23.12 -16.52
CA SER A 287 -5.55 24.23 -16.02
C SER A 287 -6.60 24.69 -17.05
N PRO A 288 -7.80 25.10 -16.61
CA PRO A 288 -8.77 25.77 -17.46
C PRO A 288 -8.18 26.98 -18.16
N THR A 289 -8.71 27.31 -19.33
CA THR A 289 -8.34 28.54 -20.04
C THR A 289 -9.41 29.60 -19.87
N LEU A 290 -9.02 30.88 -19.95
CA LEU A 290 -9.93 32.01 -20.17
C LEU A 290 -9.11 33.18 -20.70
N THR A 291 -9.38 33.62 -21.93
CA THR A 291 -8.61 34.71 -22.54
C THR A 291 -9.23 36.07 -22.29
N SER A 292 -10.56 36.20 -22.45
CA SER A 292 -11.25 37.46 -22.22
C SER A 292 -12.75 37.28 -21.99
N MET A 293 -13.34 38.30 -21.37
CA MET A 293 -14.78 38.48 -21.21
C MET A 293 -15.23 39.58 -22.18
N ILE A 294 -16.31 39.32 -22.93
CA ILE A 294 -16.76 40.22 -24.01
C ILE A 294 -18.00 41.01 -23.57
N SER A 295 -19.02 40.31 -23.08
CA SER A 295 -20.31 40.92 -22.74
C SER A 295 -21.07 40.10 -21.71
N VAL A 296 -21.96 40.76 -20.98
CA VAL A 296 -22.84 40.13 -20.00
C VAL A 296 -24.28 40.43 -20.38
N ASN A 297 -25.10 39.38 -20.47
CA ASN A 297 -26.53 39.47 -20.68
C ASN A 297 -27.23 38.98 -19.41
N TYR A 298 -28.04 39.83 -18.78
CA TYR A 298 -28.90 39.45 -17.66
C TYR A 298 -30.30 39.15 -18.18
N ILE A 299 -30.85 37.98 -17.84
CA ILE A 299 -32.13 37.47 -18.31
C ILE A 299 -33.02 37.22 -17.07
N PRO A 300 -33.75 38.24 -16.57
CA PRO A 300 -34.50 38.13 -15.32
C PRO A 300 -35.57 37.05 -15.36
N VAL A 301 -36.26 36.88 -16.49
CA VAL A 301 -37.35 35.89 -16.66
C VAL A 301 -36.86 34.44 -16.60
N ALA A 302 -35.57 34.22 -16.84
CA ALA A 302 -34.94 32.90 -16.80
C ALA A 302 -34.07 32.72 -15.55
N ASP A 303 -34.02 33.72 -14.65
CA ASP A 303 -33.12 33.77 -13.50
C ASP A 303 -31.66 33.48 -13.89
N GLN A 304 -31.20 34.05 -15.00
CA GLN A 304 -29.89 33.72 -15.57
C GLN A 304 -29.05 34.93 -15.93
N MET A 305 -27.73 34.77 -15.89
CA MET A 305 -26.77 35.62 -16.57
C MET A 305 -25.93 34.81 -17.54
N ASN A 306 -25.85 35.28 -18.79
CA ASN A 306 -25.03 34.69 -19.83
C ASN A 306 -23.86 35.62 -20.12
N ILE A 307 -22.65 35.08 -20.01
CA ILE A 307 -21.43 35.82 -20.25
C ILE A 307 -20.78 35.27 -21.51
N THR A 308 -20.57 36.15 -22.49
CA THR A 308 -19.82 35.82 -23.71
C THR A 308 -18.34 35.98 -23.43
N VAL A 309 -17.56 34.96 -23.75
CA VAL A 309 -16.13 34.87 -23.41
C VAL A 309 -15.31 34.37 -24.60
N ARG A 310 -13.98 34.38 -24.47
CA ARG A 310 -13.05 33.74 -25.42
C ARG A 310 -12.21 32.68 -24.74
N ASN A 311 -12.18 31.49 -25.34
CA ASN A 311 -11.38 30.35 -24.92
C ASN A 311 -11.58 30.01 -23.44
N ALA A 312 -12.83 29.95 -22.98
CA ALA A 312 -13.12 29.34 -21.69
C ALA A 312 -12.73 27.86 -21.69
N GLY A 313 -12.51 27.31 -20.50
CA GLY A 313 -12.10 25.93 -20.27
C GLY A 313 -13.12 24.89 -20.72
N ALA A 314 -13.05 23.70 -20.12
CA ALA A 314 -13.92 22.60 -20.47
C ALA A 314 -15.38 22.91 -20.06
N VAL A 315 -16.33 22.33 -20.78
CA VAL A 315 -17.75 22.41 -20.40
C VAL A 315 -17.92 21.75 -19.03
N GLY A 316 -18.57 22.47 -18.11
CA GLY A 316 -18.76 22.04 -16.73
C GLY A 316 -17.73 22.58 -15.74
N ASP A 317 -16.67 23.25 -16.20
CA ASP A 317 -15.79 23.99 -15.28
C ASP A 317 -16.60 25.03 -14.50
N ILE A 318 -16.28 25.18 -13.22
CA ILE A 318 -17.03 25.95 -12.24
C ILE A 318 -16.57 27.41 -12.30
N VAL A 319 -17.52 28.34 -12.20
CA VAL A 319 -17.24 29.77 -12.15
C VAL A 319 -17.24 30.24 -10.70
N ASN A 320 -16.19 30.95 -10.31
CA ASN A 320 -16.09 31.60 -9.01
C ASN A 320 -16.99 32.84 -8.97
N LEU A 321 -18.19 32.69 -8.39
CA LEU A 321 -19.20 33.75 -8.38
C LEU A 321 -18.87 34.91 -7.43
N ASP A 322 -18.05 34.68 -6.41
CA ASP A 322 -17.61 35.75 -5.49
C ASP A 322 -16.77 36.81 -6.22
N MET A 323 -16.26 36.47 -7.41
CA MET A 323 -15.54 37.37 -8.32
C MET A 323 -16.45 38.24 -9.18
N ILE A 324 -17.77 38.06 -9.13
CA ILE A 324 -18.72 38.77 -9.98
C ILE A 324 -19.64 39.63 -9.12
N SER A 325 -19.55 40.95 -9.29
CA SER A 325 -20.52 41.89 -8.73
C SER A 325 -21.30 42.59 -9.82
N VAL A 326 -22.55 42.93 -9.53
CA VAL A 326 -23.42 43.67 -10.42
C VAL A 326 -23.75 45.00 -9.77
N PHE A 327 -23.58 46.08 -10.52
CA PHE A 327 -23.84 47.45 -10.09
C PHE A 327 -24.97 48.07 -10.92
N ASP A 328 -26.01 48.55 -10.24
CA ASP A 328 -27.08 49.34 -10.85
C ASP A 328 -26.83 50.84 -10.60
N THR A 329 -26.71 51.60 -11.69
CA THR A 329 -26.38 53.03 -11.63
C THR A 329 -27.49 53.91 -11.05
N ASN A 330 -28.75 53.52 -11.22
CA ASN A 330 -29.89 54.28 -10.72
C ASN A 330 -30.10 54.04 -9.23
N LEU A 331 -29.99 52.77 -8.79
CA LEU A 331 -30.08 52.41 -7.37
C LEU A 331 -28.80 52.75 -6.59
N ARG A 332 -27.67 52.95 -7.29
CA ARG A 332 -26.32 53.07 -6.70
C ARG A 332 -25.98 51.91 -5.76
N LYS A 333 -26.43 50.71 -6.13
CA LYS A 333 -26.31 49.50 -5.33
C LYS A 333 -25.43 48.50 -6.06
N ILE A 334 -24.51 47.89 -5.31
CA ILE A 334 -23.67 46.78 -5.76
C ILE A 334 -24.13 45.51 -5.07
N HIS A 335 -24.16 44.40 -5.81
CA HIS A 335 -24.45 43.07 -5.30
C HIS A 335 -23.43 42.08 -5.82
N THR A 336 -22.71 41.40 -4.94
CA THR A 336 -21.81 40.30 -5.31
C THR A 336 -22.59 39.00 -5.35
N LEU A 337 -22.45 38.26 -6.45
CA LEU A 337 -23.08 36.95 -6.59
C LEU A 337 -22.51 35.98 -5.55
N ASN A 338 -23.31 35.00 -5.16
CA ASN A 338 -22.95 34.11 -4.06
C ASN A 338 -23.23 32.65 -4.40
N SER A 339 -22.24 31.78 -4.16
CA SER A 339 -22.33 30.33 -4.33
C SER A 339 -22.48 29.55 -3.02
N SER A 340 -22.60 30.23 -1.86
CA SER A 340 -22.32 29.65 -0.54
C SER A 340 -23.49 28.86 0.09
N SER A 341 -24.46 28.36 -0.67
CA SER A 341 -25.52 27.50 -0.13
C SER A 341 -26.10 26.55 -1.20
N ASP A 342 -26.91 25.59 -0.76
CA ASP A 342 -27.74 24.70 -1.60
C ASP A 342 -28.74 25.46 -2.50
N LYS A 343 -28.99 26.74 -2.18
CA LYS A 343 -29.79 27.69 -2.95
C LYS A 343 -28.97 28.85 -3.50
N GLY A 344 -27.64 28.73 -3.50
CA GLY A 344 -26.72 29.70 -4.07
C GLY A 344 -26.79 29.70 -5.58
N SER A 345 -26.26 30.75 -6.19
CA SER A 345 -26.07 30.78 -7.64
C SER A 345 -25.04 29.74 -8.06
N VAL A 346 -25.19 29.22 -9.27
CA VAL A 346 -24.28 28.25 -9.87
C VAL A 346 -23.85 28.76 -11.24
N GLY A 347 -22.54 28.94 -11.41
CA GLY A 347 -21.95 29.32 -12.69
C GLY A 347 -21.13 28.18 -13.27
N ILE A 348 -21.34 27.90 -14.56
CA ILE A 348 -20.61 26.88 -15.30
C ILE A 348 -20.16 27.40 -16.67
N VAL A 349 -19.03 26.89 -17.15
CA VAL A 349 -18.65 27.00 -18.54
C VAL A 349 -19.61 26.14 -19.37
N ASN A 350 -20.36 26.78 -20.26
CA ASN A 350 -21.31 26.11 -21.16
C ASN A 350 -20.67 25.78 -22.52
N SER A 351 -19.69 26.59 -22.95
CA SER A 351 -18.84 26.34 -24.11
C SER A 351 -17.58 27.20 -24.01
N SER A 352 -16.62 27.01 -24.93
CA SER A 352 -15.41 27.85 -25.01
C SER A 352 -15.71 29.35 -25.24
N THR A 353 -16.94 29.71 -25.62
CA THR A 353 -17.37 31.09 -25.84
C THR A 353 -18.50 31.55 -24.92
N SER A 354 -18.97 30.71 -24.00
CA SER A 354 -20.13 31.03 -23.16
C SER A 354 -19.99 30.46 -21.75
N ILE A 355 -20.26 31.32 -20.77
CA ILE A 355 -20.51 30.96 -19.38
C ILE A 355 -22.00 31.23 -19.09
N VAL A 356 -22.62 30.33 -18.34
CA VAL A 356 -24.00 30.46 -17.87
C VAL A 356 -23.99 30.47 -16.36
N ILE A 357 -24.67 31.46 -15.77
CA ILE A 357 -24.88 31.57 -14.34
C ILE A 357 -26.38 31.45 -14.08
N ASN A 358 -26.77 30.40 -13.39
CA ASN A 358 -28.11 30.24 -12.86
C ASN A 358 -28.15 30.93 -11.50
N LEU A 359 -29.02 31.94 -11.35
CA LEU A 359 -29.11 32.73 -10.14
C LEU A 359 -29.90 31.96 -9.08
N GLY A 360 -29.32 31.86 -7.88
CA GLY A 360 -29.99 31.31 -6.71
C GLY A 360 -30.99 32.29 -6.11
N GLU A 361 -31.88 31.81 -5.25
CA GLU A 361 -32.99 32.60 -4.68
C GLU A 361 -32.53 33.93 -4.03
N LYS A 362 -31.35 33.92 -3.39
CA LYS A 362 -30.80 35.11 -2.72
C LYS A 362 -30.39 36.17 -3.74
N ASP A 363 -29.72 35.76 -4.81
CA ASP A 363 -29.25 36.68 -5.85
C ASP A 363 -30.43 37.17 -6.70
N GLN A 364 -31.40 36.30 -7.01
CA GLN A 364 -32.65 36.70 -7.64
C GLN A 364 -33.36 37.81 -6.85
N LYS A 365 -33.56 37.62 -5.53
CA LYS A 365 -34.18 38.63 -4.66
C LYS A 365 -33.38 39.93 -4.61
N ALA A 366 -32.05 39.83 -4.51
CA ALA A 366 -31.20 41.00 -4.46
C ALA A 366 -31.25 41.83 -5.76
N LEU A 367 -31.39 41.15 -6.89
CA LEU A 367 -31.44 41.73 -8.23
C LEU A 367 -32.85 42.08 -8.72
N ALA A 368 -33.91 41.71 -7.98
CA ALA A 368 -35.30 41.94 -8.40
C ALA A 368 -35.64 43.42 -8.68
N GLU A 369 -34.95 44.35 -8.02
CA GLU A 369 -35.12 45.79 -8.24
C GLU A 369 -34.18 46.39 -9.31
N PHE A 370 -33.17 45.62 -9.74
CA PHE A 370 -32.15 46.04 -10.69
C PHE A 370 -32.71 46.05 -12.11
N GLY A 371 -32.06 46.81 -13.00
CA GLY A 371 -32.33 46.75 -14.44
C GLY A 371 -33.39 47.69 -14.96
N LYS A 372 -33.72 48.73 -14.18
CA LYS A 372 -34.50 49.89 -14.65
C LYS A 372 -33.65 50.92 -15.41
N ALA A 373 -32.32 50.82 -15.31
CA ALA A 373 -31.33 51.71 -15.94
C ALA A 373 -30.06 50.93 -16.34
N ASN A 374 -28.98 51.65 -16.65
CA ASN A 374 -27.69 51.06 -16.99
C ASN A 374 -27.14 50.22 -15.82
N MET A 375 -26.77 48.99 -16.13
CA MET A 375 -26.12 48.06 -15.21
C MET A 375 -24.71 47.74 -15.70
N TYR A 376 -23.83 47.45 -14.76
CA TYR A 376 -22.47 47.00 -15.05
C TYR A 376 -22.13 45.75 -14.23
N ALA A 377 -21.39 44.83 -14.84
CA ALA A 377 -20.78 43.69 -14.18
C ALA A 377 -19.32 44.03 -13.90
N MET A 378 -18.94 43.95 -12.63
CA MET A 378 -17.57 44.04 -12.15
C MET A 378 -17.04 42.62 -11.98
N ILE A 379 -16.02 42.28 -12.75
CA ILE A 379 -15.26 41.03 -12.60
C ILE A 379 -14.00 41.38 -11.84
N TRP A 380 -13.91 40.97 -10.58
CA TRP A 380 -12.78 41.30 -9.71
C TRP A 380 -11.47 40.67 -10.21
N ASP A 381 -10.34 41.19 -9.73
CA ASP A 381 -9.01 40.69 -10.07
C ASP A 381 -8.74 39.31 -9.46
N GLY A 382 -8.53 38.28 -10.29
CA GLY A 382 -8.42 36.90 -9.84
C GLY A 382 -8.69 35.87 -10.95
N SER A 383 -8.69 34.59 -10.59
CA SER A 383 -9.06 33.50 -11.50
C SER A 383 -10.57 33.24 -11.42
N LEU A 384 -11.23 33.29 -12.58
CA LEU A 384 -12.69 33.21 -12.64
C LEU A 384 -13.21 31.77 -12.76
N ILE A 385 -12.45 30.88 -13.39
CA ILE A 385 -12.88 29.50 -13.66
C ILE A 385 -11.97 28.53 -12.90
N SER A 386 -12.55 27.47 -12.37
CA SER A 386 -11.83 26.32 -11.81
C SER A 386 -12.44 25.00 -12.26
N ASP A 387 -11.62 24.00 -12.54
CA ASP A 387 -12.11 22.64 -12.79
C ASP A 387 -12.38 21.87 -11.48
N ILE A 388 -12.82 20.62 -11.62
CA ILE A 388 -13.11 19.72 -10.49
C ILE A 388 -11.85 19.28 -9.72
N ALA A 389 -10.67 19.39 -10.33
CA ALA A 389 -9.38 19.09 -9.72
C ALA A 389 -8.78 20.30 -8.98
N GLY A 390 -9.48 21.44 -9.03
CA GLY A 390 -9.09 22.69 -8.38
C GLY A 390 -8.05 23.48 -9.18
N ASN A 391 -7.75 23.10 -10.43
CA ASN A 391 -6.95 23.97 -11.27
C ASN A 391 -7.74 25.23 -11.59
N GLN A 392 -7.03 26.35 -11.69
CA GLN A 392 -7.64 27.65 -11.91
C GLN A 392 -7.24 28.21 -13.27
N SER A 393 -8.14 28.97 -13.88
CA SER A 393 -7.84 29.73 -15.09
C SER A 393 -6.75 30.78 -14.84
N PRO A 394 -6.12 31.33 -15.89
CA PRO A 394 -5.25 32.49 -15.75
C PRO A 394 -5.94 33.62 -14.96
N ARG A 395 -5.14 34.33 -14.14
CA ARG A 395 -5.61 35.50 -13.41
C ARG A 395 -6.03 36.58 -14.40
N MET A 396 -7.25 37.08 -14.24
CA MET A 396 -7.78 38.21 -14.99
C MET A 396 -7.70 39.49 -14.14
N PRO A 397 -7.38 40.64 -14.74
CA PRO A 397 -7.46 41.92 -14.05
C PRO A 397 -8.91 42.31 -13.78
N LEU A 398 -9.12 43.29 -12.89
CA LEU A 398 -10.43 43.92 -12.70
C LEU A 398 -11.00 44.41 -14.04
N MET A 399 -12.21 43.97 -14.37
CA MET A 399 -12.94 44.39 -15.57
C MET A 399 -14.31 44.96 -15.21
N LEU A 400 -14.74 45.96 -15.96
CA LEU A 400 -16.09 46.52 -15.90
C LEU A 400 -16.75 46.33 -17.27
N LEU A 401 -17.85 45.58 -17.30
CA LEU A 401 -18.58 45.28 -18.53
C LEU A 401 -20.00 45.84 -18.44
N PRO A 402 -20.54 46.47 -19.51
CA PRO A 402 -21.95 46.81 -19.55
C PRO A 402 -22.80 45.53 -19.53
N VAL A 403 -23.89 45.56 -18.78
CA VAL A 403 -24.87 44.46 -18.71
C VAL A 403 -26.05 44.79 -19.61
N ASN A 404 -26.29 43.95 -20.61
CA ASN A 404 -27.50 44.04 -21.43
C ASN A 404 -28.63 43.27 -20.75
N ILE A 405 -29.77 43.91 -20.54
CA ILE A 405 -30.93 43.27 -19.92
C ILE A 405 -31.83 42.75 -21.03
N ILE A 406 -32.00 41.43 -21.10
CA ILE A 406 -32.90 40.76 -22.03
C ILE A 406 -34.22 40.52 -21.30
N LYS A 407 -35.27 41.18 -21.76
CA LYS A 407 -36.60 41.14 -21.15
C LYS A 407 -37.46 40.00 -21.68
#